data_AF-J4KSE7-F1
#
_entry.id   AF-J4KSE7-F1
#
_cell.length_a   1.000
_cell.length_b   1.000
_cell.length_c   1.000
_cell.angle_alpha   90.00
_cell.angle_beta   90.00
_cell.angle_gamma   90.00
#
_symmetry.space_group_name_H-M   'P 1'
#
loop_
_entity.id
_entity.type
_entity.pdbx_description
1 polymer ?
#
loop_
_entity_poly.entity_id
_entity_poly.type
_entity_poly.pdbx_seq_one_letter_code
_entity_poly.pdbx_strand_id
1 'polypeptide(L)'
;MFKIKKGLDIPISGKPSNELTDKPTSNNVGVIASDYVGMKPTMLVKVGDQVSLGQKLIEDKKNPGVFITTPATGIIKNINRGEKRAFISMEIEKNSLAEPIKFNNFIENNDYKSLLLESGYWNLFKTRPFNRTPMINDEPDSIFINLCDSNPLSINPKNIIDLEIDSFNKGMEFIDNYFSCPIHCCYSDNNIARDIDNINYHQFTGPHPSGLTGTHINYIQPVSLENKAWTIGYQEVISLGHLLINGTLKTHKYISIGGPSVSKPSLLNVQIGGNIDEITAGKVNEDARIISGSVLNGHESEGVMNYLGLFHNQISAIPDEYNDIFLNWLMPGTKLHSKLNVFLSSFITPESFIFNTATNGANRAIVPVNSYDEIMPMDILVPQFLKALVIADIETSVDLGMLDLIDEDLALCSYVCPSKYDYGSIIMSNLDKIYSEL
;
A
#
# COMPACT_ATOMS: atom_id res chain seq x y z
N MET A 1 17.18 17.08 -5.13
CA MET A 1 17.02 16.52 -3.77
C MET A 1 15.96 17.33 -3.06
N PHE A 2 14.86 16.68 -2.68
CA PHE A 2 13.76 17.22 -1.91
C PHE A 2 13.94 16.86 -0.43
N LYS A 3 13.95 17.87 0.44
CA LYS A 3 14.06 17.68 1.89
C LYS A 3 12.73 18.05 2.54
N ILE A 4 12.00 17.02 2.95
CA ILE A 4 10.74 17.13 3.66
C ILE A 4 11.04 17.51 5.11
N LYS A 5 10.43 18.61 5.58
CA LYS A 5 10.64 19.14 6.94
C LYS A 5 9.43 18.94 7.85
N LYS A 6 8.24 18.94 7.26
CA LYS A 6 6.96 18.70 7.94
C LYS A 6 6.60 17.23 7.79
N GLY A 7 6.12 16.63 8.87
CA GLY A 7 5.86 15.20 8.94
C GLY A 7 5.98 14.69 10.38
N LEU A 8 5.84 13.38 10.55
CA LEU A 8 6.01 12.72 11.84
C LEU A 8 6.42 11.26 11.65
N ASP A 9 7.61 10.91 12.14
CA ASP A 9 8.00 9.53 12.31
C ASP A 9 7.39 9.00 13.61
N ILE A 10 6.49 8.02 13.51
CA ILE A 10 5.88 7.41 14.69
C ILE A 10 6.95 6.59 15.42
N PRO A 11 7.27 6.90 16.69
CA PRO A 11 8.31 6.21 17.44
C PRO A 11 7.81 4.87 17.99
N ILE A 12 7.36 3.97 17.12
CA ILE A 12 6.85 2.64 17.49
C ILE A 12 8.01 1.65 17.72
N SER A 13 7.91 0.87 18.78
CA SER A 13 8.86 -0.22 19.10
C SER A 13 8.70 -1.43 18.18
N GLY A 14 9.67 -2.34 18.20
CA GLY A 14 9.67 -3.53 17.36
C GLY A 14 10.09 -3.28 15.91
N LYS A 15 11.00 -2.31 15.69
CA LYS A 15 11.56 -2.04 14.36
C LYS A 15 12.26 -3.29 13.81
N PRO A 16 11.96 -3.71 12.56
CA PRO A 16 12.56 -4.89 11.95
C PRO A 16 14.05 -4.73 11.66
N SER A 17 14.81 -5.82 11.80
CA SER A 17 16.17 -5.91 11.26
C SER A 17 16.14 -6.13 9.74
N ASN A 18 17.22 -5.74 9.04
CA ASN A 18 17.39 -6.03 7.61
C ASN A 18 17.73 -7.50 7.32
N GLU A 19 17.93 -8.32 8.36
CA GLU A 19 18.22 -9.74 8.22
C GLU A 19 17.00 -10.48 7.65
N LEU A 20 17.23 -11.24 6.57
CA LEU A 20 16.28 -12.21 6.05
C LEU A 20 16.28 -13.43 6.96
N THR A 21 15.24 -13.60 7.76
CA THR A 21 15.20 -14.62 8.81
C THR A 21 14.45 -15.88 8.40
N ASP A 22 13.44 -15.76 7.56
CA ASP A 22 12.54 -16.87 7.26
C ASP A 22 11.85 -16.73 5.89
N LYS A 23 11.39 -17.87 5.38
CA LYS A 23 10.52 -18.02 4.22
C LYS A 23 9.29 -18.84 4.62
N PRO A 24 8.34 -18.27 5.37
CA PRO A 24 7.23 -19.03 5.89
C PRO A 24 6.36 -19.58 4.76
N THR A 25 5.95 -20.84 4.91
CA THR A 25 5.05 -21.50 3.96
C THR A 25 3.62 -21.05 4.21
N SER A 26 2.92 -20.71 3.14
CA SER A 26 1.47 -20.52 3.17
C SER A 26 0.81 -21.52 2.22
N ASN A 27 -0.19 -22.25 2.75
CA ASN A 27 -1.01 -23.22 2.04
C ASN A 27 -2.19 -22.53 1.35
N ASN A 28 -2.70 -21.43 1.91
CA ASN A 28 -3.82 -20.69 1.35
C ASN A 28 -3.35 -19.31 0.89
N VAL A 29 -3.71 -18.93 -0.34
CA VAL A 29 -3.49 -17.56 -0.84
C VAL A 29 -4.81 -16.88 -1.14
N GLY A 30 -4.81 -15.56 -1.06
CA GLY A 30 -5.97 -14.72 -1.25
C GLY A 30 -5.78 -13.70 -2.35
N VAL A 31 -6.88 -13.39 -3.04
CA VAL A 31 -7.04 -12.18 -3.84
C VAL A 31 -8.09 -11.33 -3.14
N ILE A 32 -7.75 -10.10 -2.75
CA ILE A 32 -8.64 -9.21 -2.00
C ILE A 32 -9.14 -8.05 -2.87
N ALA A 33 -10.40 -7.65 -2.68
CA ALA A 33 -11.04 -6.63 -3.50
C ALA A 33 -10.47 -5.23 -3.27
N SER A 34 -10.00 -4.94 -2.05
CA SER A 34 -9.46 -3.63 -1.66
C SER A 34 -8.19 -3.25 -2.43
N ASP A 35 -7.47 -4.21 -2.99
CA ASP A 35 -6.31 -3.94 -3.86
C ASP A 35 -6.71 -3.30 -5.20
N TYR A 36 -7.99 -3.42 -5.61
CA TYR A 36 -8.50 -3.01 -6.91
C TYR A 36 -9.65 -2.00 -6.75
N VAL A 37 -9.30 -0.75 -6.42
CA VAL A 37 -10.26 0.31 -6.09
C VAL A 37 -11.32 0.46 -7.18
N GLY A 38 -12.58 0.34 -6.77
CA GLY A 38 -13.77 0.53 -7.61
C GLY A 38 -13.97 -0.49 -8.74
N MET A 39 -13.17 -1.55 -8.79
CA MET A 39 -13.39 -2.71 -9.67
C MET A 39 -14.77 -3.33 -9.43
N LYS A 40 -15.41 -3.80 -10.51
CA LYS A 40 -16.68 -4.56 -10.45
C LYS A 40 -16.47 -5.96 -11.02
N PRO A 41 -16.54 -7.02 -10.19
CA PRO A 41 -16.07 -8.33 -10.62
C PRO A 41 -17.08 -9.06 -11.51
N THR A 42 -16.61 -9.52 -12.66
CA THR A 42 -17.17 -10.65 -13.40
C THR A 42 -16.34 -11.88 -13.07
N MET A 43 -16.90 -12.83 -12.33
CA MET A 43 -16.20 -14.05 -11.93
C MET A 43 -16.02 -14.98 -13.12
N LEU A 44 -14.79 -15.41 -13.38
CA LEU A 44 -14.42 -16.38 -14.42
C LEU A 44 -14.27 -17.80 -13.87
N VAL A 45 -14.33 -17.94 -12.54
CA VAL A 45 -14.20 -19.20 -11.80
C VAL A 45 -15.30 -19.33 -10.76
N LYS A 46 -15.49 -20.53 -10.24
CA LYS A 46 -16.35 -20.86 -9.10
C LYS A 46 -15.60 -21.69 -8.06
N VAL A 47 -16.17 -21.78 -6.86
CA VAL A 47 -15.66 -22.66 -5.80
C VAL A 47 -15.57 -24.10 -6.32
N GLY A 48 -14.43 -24.75 -6.05
CA GLY A 48 -14.09 -26.10 -6.50
C GLY A 48 -13.31 -26.16 -7.82
N ASP A 49 -13.21 -25.06 -8.57
CA ASP A 49 -12.41 -25.04 -9.79
C ASP A 49 -10.91 -25.14 -9.48
N GLN A 50 -10.18 -25.93 -10.27
CA GLN A 50 -8.73 -25.96 -10.27
C GLN A 50 -8.18 -24.81 -11.13
N VAL A 51 -7.15 -24.13 -10.62
CA VAL A 51 -6.53 -22.99 -11.31
C VAL A 51 -5.01 -23.14 -11.37
N SER A 52 -4.41 -22.73 -12.49
CA SER A 52 -2.96 -22.61 -12.65
C SER A 52 -2.46 -21.22 -12.28
N LEU A 53 -1.25 -21.09 -11.72
CA LEU A 53 -0.58 -19.80 -11.52
C LEU A 53 -0.69 -18.92 -12.78
N GLY A 54 -1.21 -17.70 -12.62
CA GLY A 54 -1.43 -16.75 -13.72
C GLY A 54 -2.76 -16.91 -14.46
N GLN A 55 -3.60 -17.88 -14.09
CA GLN A 55 -4.94 -18.01 -14.65
C GLN A 55 -5.85 -16.86 -14.22
N LYS A 56 -6.62 -16.33 -15.17
CA LYS A 56 -7.63 -15.29 -14.94
C LYS A 56 -8.73 -15.79 -14.00
N LEU A 57 -9.01 -15.02 -12.95
CA LEU A 57 -10.03 -15.28 -11.94
C LEU A 57 -11.24 -14.35 -12.10
N ILE A 58 -10.95 -13.08 -12.38
CA ILE A 58 -11.93 -12.00 -12.42
C ILE A 58 -11.62 -11.11 -13.61
N GLU A 59 -12.65 -10.66 -14.30
CA GLU A 59 -12.58 -9.50 -15.21
C GLU A 59 -13.25 -8.30 -14.55
N ASP A 60 -12.65 -7.11 -14.68
CA ASP A 60 -13.30 -5.87 -14.24
C ASP A 60 -14.39 -5.46 -15.25
N LYS A 61 -15.65 -5.57 -14.86
CA LYS A 61 -16.81 -5.15 -15.65
C LYS A 61 -16.79 -3.64 -15.98
N LYS A 62 -16.12 -2.82 -15.16
CA LYS A 62 -15.97 -1.38 -15.40
C LYS A 62 -14.79 -1.05 -16.30
N ASN A 63 -13.91 -2.00 -16.56
CA ASN A 63 -12.74 -1.86 -17.43
C ASN A 63 -12.52 -3.17 -18.23
N PRO A 64 -13.45 -3.52 -19.16
CA PRO A 64 -13.47 -4.82 -19.82
C PRO A 64 -12.16 -5.14 -20.54
N GLY A 65 -11.61 -6.32 -20.31
CA GLY A 65 -10.27 -6.73 -20.76
C GLY A 65 -9.16 -6.60 -19.70
N VAL A 66 -9.43 -5.95 -18.56
CA VAL A 66 -8.53 -5.99 -17.39
C VAL A 66 -8.90 -7.19 -16.53
N PHE A 67 -7.91 -8.05 -16.29
CA PHE A 67 -8.09 -9.28 -15.53
C PHE A 67 -7.29 -9.28 -14.25
N ILE A 68 -7.83 -9.91 -13.22
CA ILE A 68 -7.11 -10.30 -12.01
C ILE A 68 -6.82 -11.78 -12.11
N THR A 69 -5.55 -12.16 -11.92
CA THR A 69 -5.06 -13.53 -12.07
C THR A 69 -4.71 -14.14 -10.71
N THR A 70 -4.67 -15.48 -10.64
CA THR A 70 -4.32 -16.18 -9.41
C THR A 70 -2.82 -16.11 -9.10
N PRO A 71 -2.43 -15.82 -7.85
CA PRO A 71 -1.03 -15.79 -7.42
C PRO A 71 -0.44 -17.19 -7.14
N ALA A 72 -1.23 -18.26 -7.28
CA ALA A 72 -0.76 -19.63 -7.14
C ALA A 72 -1.60 -20.66 -7.92
N THR A 73 -0.99 -21.81 -8.22
CA THR A 73 -1.71 -23.01 -8.63
C THR A 73 -2.45 -23.60 -7.43
N GLY A 74 -3.71 -23.97 -7.60
CA GLY A 74 -4.53 -24.45 -6.50
C GLY A 74 -5.98 -24.76 -6.87
N ILE A 75 -6.83 -24.80 -5.85
CA ILE A 75 -8.29 -24.96 -5.97
C ILE A 75 -8.96 -23.73 -5.34
N ILE A 76 -9.97 -23.17 -6.01
CA ILE A 76 -10.78 -22.09 -5.45
C ILE A 76 -11.60 -22.65 -4.28
N LYS A 77 -11.20 -22.30 -3.06
CA LYS A 77 -11.81 -22.82 -1.84
C LYS A 77 -13.02 -21.98 -1.42
N ASN A 78 -12.89 -20.66 -1.46
CA ASN A 78 -13.98 -19.74 -1.11
C ASN A 78 -14.01 -18.51 -2.03
N ILE A 79 -15.22 -17.99 -2.26
CA ILE A 79 -15.45 -16.67 -2.87
C ILE A 79 -16.32 -15.87 -1.90
N ASN A 80 -15.67 -15.02 -1.10
CA ASN A 80 -16.29 -14.30 -0.01
C ASN A 80 -16.98 -13.02 -0.51
N ARG A 81 -18.19 -12.78 -0.01
CA ARG A 81 -19.00 -11.62 -0.39
C ARG A 81 -19.59 -10.94 0.84
N GLY A 82 -19.62 -9.61 0.81
CA GLY A 82 -20.23 -8.77 1.83
C GLY A 82 -21.61 -8.28 1.46
N GLU A 83 -21.97 -7.14 2.03
CA GLU A 83 -23.25 -6.46 1.76
C GLU A 83 -23.46 -6.23 0.26
N LYS A 84 -24.73 -6.35 -0.17
CA LYS A 84 -25.13 -6.23 -1.59
C LYS A 84 -24.32 -7.14 -2.53
N ARG A 85 -23.81 -8.27 -2.01
CA ARG A 85 -22.96 -9.24 -2.72
C ARG A 85 -21.64 -8.67 -3.25
N ALA A 86 -21.14 -7.58 -2.65
CA ALA A 86 -19.82 -7.04 -2.97
C ALA A 86 -18.75 -8.13 -2.76
N PHE A 87 -17.84 -8.29 -3.71
CA PHE A 87 -16.72 -9.22 -3.55
C PHE A 87 -15.78 -8.67 -2.48
N ILE A 88 -15.33 -9.54 -1.58
CA ILE A 88 -14.37 -9.19 -0.53
C ILE A 88 -13.03 -9.88 -0.81
N SER A 89 -13.06 -11.21 -0.94
CA SER A 89 -11.85 -11.99 -1.19
C SER A 89 -12.14 -13.33 -1.86
N MET A 90 -11.13 -13.88 -2.52
CA MET A 90 -11.13 -15.23 -3.07
C MET A 90 -9.98 -16.00 -2.44
N GLU A 91 -10.26 -17.16 -1.85
CA GLU A 91 -9.28 -18.05 -1.23
C GLU A 91 -8.94 -19.18 -2.19
N ILE A 92 -7.65 -19.44 -2.36
CA ILE A 92 -7.09 -20.49 -3.19
C ILE A 92 -6.22 -21.39 -2.31
N GLU A 93 -6.61 -22.66 -2.18
CA GLU A 93 -5.81 -23.68 -1.52
C GLU A 93 -4.75 -24.20 -2.49
N LYS A 94 -3.47 -24.01 -2.15
CA LYS A 94 -2.35 -24.31 -3.03
C LYS A 94 -2.18 -25.81 -3.23
N ASN A 95 -1.84 -26.18 -4.45
CA ASN A 95 -1.37 -27.52 -4.79
C ASN A 95 -0.35 -27.44 -5.94
N SER A 96 0.16 -28.59 -6.38
CA SER A 96 1.13 -28.70 -7.49
C SER A 96 0.57 -29.52 -8.66
N LEU A 97 -0.75 -29.50 -8.85
CA LEU A 97 -1.41 -30.37 -9.83
C LEU A 97 -1.43 -29.81 -11.26
N ALA A 98 -1.08 -28.55 -11.45
CA ALA A 98 -1.05 -27.92 -12.77
C ALA A 98 0.16 -27.02 -12.96
N GLU A 99 0.67 -27.00 -14.20
CA GLU A 99 1.77 -26.14 -14.59
C GLU A 99 1.34 -24.67 -14.60
N PRO A 100 2.25 -23.73 -14.24
CA PRO A 100 2.02 -22.30 -14.41
C PRO A 100 1.74 -21.92 -15.86
N ILE A 101 0.89 -20.91 -16.06
CA ILE A 101 0.71 -20.30 -17.38
C ILE A 101 2.01 -19.61 -17.79
N LYS A 102 2.44 -19.89 -19.03
CA LYS A 102 3.62 -19.30 -19.66
C LYS A 102 3.20 -18.14 -20.58
N PHE A 103 3.90 -17.03 -20.48
CA PHE A 103 3.65 -15.80 -21.24
C PHE A 103 4.74 -15.49 -22.27
N ASN A 104 5.65 -16.44 -22.52
CA ASN A 104 6.78 -16.29 -23.44
C ASN A 104 6.39 -15.80 -24.84
N ASN A 105 5.26 -16.27 -25.37
CA ASN A 105 4.78 -15.86 -26.70
C ASN A 105 4.58 -14.34 -26.81
N PHE A 106 4.09 -13.67 -25.76
CA PHE A 106 3.92 -12.21 -25.79
C PHE A 106 5.25 -11.48 -25.72
N ILE A 107 6.19 -12.01 -24.93
CA ILE A 107 7.54 -11.45 -24.76
C ILE A 107 8.31 -11.55 -26.08
N GLU A 108 8.33 -12.73 -26.71
CA GLU A 108 9.05 -12.98 -27.97
C GLU A 108 8.51 -12.14 -29.14
N ASN A 109 7.21 -11.84 -29.13
CA ASN A 109 6.56 -11.01 -30.14
C ASN A 109 6.58 -9.51 -29.81
N ASN A 110 7.15 -9.09 -28.67
CA ASN A 110 7.08 -7.72 -28.15
C ASN A 110 5.65 -7.18 -28.00
N ASP A 111 4.66 -8.04 -27.75
CA ASP A 111 3.26 -7.64 -27.47
C ASP A 111 3.07 -7.38 -25.97
N TYR A 112 3.67 -6.30 -25.50
CA TYR A 112 3.73 -5.98 -24.08
C TYR A 112 2.39 -5.57 -23.48
N LYS A 113 1.49 -4.98 -24.27
CA LYS A 113 0.13 -4.64 -23.81
C LYS A 113 -0.64 -5.92 -23.48
N SER A 114 -0.65 -6.89 -24.39
CA SER A 114 -1.28 -8.19 -24.13
C SER A 114 -0.56 -8.94 -23.01
N LEU A 115 0.77 -8.88 -22.92
CA LEU A 115 1.52 -9.46 -21.79
C LEU A 115 0.97 -8.95 -20.45
N LEU A 116 0.83 -7.64 -20.28
CA LEU A 116 0.34 -7.05 -19.03
C LEU A 116 -1.12 -7.38 -18.73
N LEU A 117 -1.99 -7.36 -19.75
CA LEU A 117 -3.42 -7.67 -19.59
C LEU A 117 -3.66 -9.16 -19.28
N GLU A 118 -3.01 -10.05 -20.03
CA GLU A 118 -3.18 -11.50 -19.89
C GLU A 118 -2.54 -12.04 -18.60
N SER A 119 -1.40 -11.48 -18.17
CA SER A 119 -0.76 -11.81 -16.89
C SER A 119 -1.50 -11.24 -15.68
N GLY A 120 -2.36 -10.24 -15.88
CA GLY A 120 -2.98 -9.44 -14.83
C GLY A 120 -2.06 -8.37 -14.24
N TYR A 121 -0.84 -8.21 -14.75
CA TYR A 121 0.11 -7.19 -14.27
C TYR A 121 -0.21 -5.76 -14.72
N TRP A 122 -1.19 -5.57 -15.59
CA TRP A 122 -1.78 -4.25 -15.82
C TRP A 122 -2.24 -3.60 -14.51
N ASN A 123 -2.72 -4.40 -13.55
CA ASN A 123 -3.15 -3.91 -12.24
C ASN A 123 -2.01 -3.46 -11.32
N LEU A 124 -0.74 -3.71 -11.67
CA LEU A 124 0.39 -3.24 -10.86
C LEU A 124 0.56 -1.71 -10.93
N PHE A 125 0.02 -1.09 -11.98
CA PHE A 125 -0.07 0.35 -12.10
C PHE A 125 -1.35 0.86 -11.43
N LYS A 126 -1.25 2.01 -10.76
CA LYS A 126 -2.40 2.75 -10.24
C LYS A 126 -2.40 4.18 -10.77
N THR A 127 -3.57 4.75 -10.99
CA THR A 127 -3.72 6.14 -11.42
C THR A 127 -3.65 7.09 -10.23
N ARG A 128 -3.13 8.27 -10.50
CA ARG A 128 -3.30 9.49 -9.70
C ARG A 128 -3.86 10.57 -10.63
N PRO A 129 -5.04 11.14 -10.34
CA PRO A 129 -5.93 10.89 -9.19
C PRO A 129 -6.57 9.48 -9.14
N PHE A 130 -7.29 9.20 -8.05
CA PHE A 130 -8.26 8.10 -7.82
C PHE A 130 -7.76 6.75 -7.31
N ASN A 131 -6.46 6.45 -7.36
CA ASN A 131 -5.90 5.16 -6.87
C ASN A 131 -6.46 3.91 -7.56
N ARG A 132 -6.81 4.00 -8.85
CA ARG A 132 -7.49 2.93 -9.60
C ARG A 132 -6.56 2.25 -10.61
N THR A 133 -6.90 1.05 -11.03
CA THR A 133 -6.25 0.46 -12.20
C THR A 133 -6.50 1.33 -13.44
N PRO A 134 -5.47 1.63 -14.26
CA PRO A 134 -5.66 2.39 -15.48
C PRO A 134 -6.66 1.76 -16.45
N MET A 135 -7.40 2.59 -17.18
CA MET A 135 -8.23 2.11 -18.29
C MET A 135 -7.36 1.53 -19.40
N ILE A 136 -7.81 0.47 -20.08
CA ILE A 136 -7.00 -0.22 -21.10
C ILE A 136 -6.53 0.70 -22.23
N ASN A 137 -7.32 1.74 -22.53
CA ASN A 137 -7.04 2.69 -23.59
C ASN A 137 -6.49 4.03 -23.08
N ASP A 138 -6.27 4.15 -21.77
CA ASP A 138 -5.62 5.33 -21.20
C ASP A 138 -4.09 5.19 -21.35
N GLU A 139 -3.43 6.33 -21.48
CA GLU A 139 -1.97 6.46 -21.40
C GLU A 139 -1.65 7.44 -20.24
N PRO A 140 -0.52 7.25 -19.53
CA PRO A 140 -0.09 8.19 -18.51
C PRO A 140 0.51 9.47 -19.12
N ASP A 141 0.24 10.62 -18.50
CA ASP A 141 1.01 11.85 -18.76
C ASP A 141 2.38 11.81 -18.05
N SER A 142 2.51 10.99 -17.01
CA SER A 142 3.78 10.71 -16.33
C SER A 142 3.72 9.40 -15.55
N ILE A 143 4.87 8.79 -15.30
CA ILE A 143 5.00 7.60 -14.44
C ILE A 143 5.86 7.91 -13.22
N PHE A 144 5.37 7.52 -12.04
CA PHE A 144 6.09 7.60 -10.78
C PHE A 144 6.47 6.21 -10.28
N ILE A 145 7.77 5.95 -10.21
CA ILE A 145 8.34 4.75 -9.61
C ILE A 145 8.77 5.07 -8.18
N ASN A 146 8.21 4.40 -7.19
CA ASN A 146 8.53 4.65 -5.78
C ASN A 146 9.53 3.62 -5.22
N LEU A 147 10.75 4.08 -4.95
CA LEU A 147 11.83 3.34 -4.28
C LEU A 147 12.09 3.86 -2.84
N CYS A 148 11.09 4.52 -2.26
CA CYS A 148 11.10 4.99 -0.88
C CYS A 148 10.10 4.18 -0.04
N ASP A 149 10.37 4.08 1.26
CA ASP A 149 9.35 3.72 2.24
C ASP A 149 9.65 4.46 3.54
N SER A 150 8.71 5.30 3.97
CA SER A 150 8.83 6.09 5.21
C SER A 150 7.84 5.64 6.27
N ASN A 151 7.04 4.60 6.00
CA ASN A 151 6.09 4.10 6.97
C ASN A 151 6.81 3.61 8.24
N PRO A 152 6.20 3.73 9.42
CA PRO A 152 6.71 3.09 10.62
C PRO A 152 6.83 1.58 10.39
N LEU A 153 7.93 0.99 10.88
CA LEU A 153 8.24 -0.45 10.77
C LEU A 153 8.54 -0.94 9.34
N SER A 154 8.72 -0.05 8.37
CA SER A 154 9.19 -0.44 7.04
C SER A 154 10.69 -0.76 7.04
N ILE A 155 11.12 -1.47 5.99
CA ILE A 155 12.54 -1.66 5.66
C ILE A 155 12.87 -0.78 4.47
N ASN A 156 14.08 -0.23 4.44
CA ASN A 156 14.58 0.55 3.30
C ASN A 156 14.47 -0.28 2.01
N PRO A 157 13.72 0.17 0.99
CA PRO A 157 13.52 -0.56 -0.27
C PRO A 157 14.81 -0.99 -0.95
N LYS A 158 15.90 -0.24 -0.79
CA LYS A 158 17.22 -0.61 -1.33
C LYS A 158 17.62 -2.03 -0.91
N ASN A 159 17.42 -2.40 0.35
CA ASN A 159 17.82 -3.72 0.87
C ASN A 159 17.07 -4.86 0.16
N ILE A 160 15.84 -4.63 -0.27
CA ILE A 160 15.03 -5.60 -1.02
C ILE A 160 15.43 -5.61 -2.50
N ILE A 161 15.65 -4.43 -3.09
CA ILE A 161 16.10 -4.28 -4.47
C ILE A 161 17.45 -5.01 -4.67
N ASP A 162 18.39 -4.87 -3.74
CA ASP A 162 19.70 -5.52 -3.81
C ASP A 162 19.60 -7.07 -3.83
N LEU A 163 18.55 -7.66 -3.24
CA LEU A 163 18.30 -9.11 -3.27
C LEU A 163 17.74 -9.60 -4.61
N GLU A 164 17.16 -8.70 -5.42
CA GLU A 164 16.41 -9.02 -6.64
C GLU A 164 16.84 -8.12 -7.81
N ILE A 165 18.11 -7.69 -7.81
CA ILE A 165 18.62 -6.61 -8.67
C ILE A 165 18.42 -6.88 -10.16
N ASP A 166 18.57 -8.13 -10.61
CA ASP A 166 18.38 -8.50 -12.02
C ASP A 166 16.92 -8.30 -12.46
N SER A 167 15.97 -8.72 -11.62
CA SER A 167 14.55 -8.52 -11.89
C SER A 167 14.18 -7.04 -11.78
N PHE A 168 14.72 -6.32 -10.80
CA PHE A 168 14.48 -4.89 -10.69
C PHE A 168 14.97 -4.13 -11.93
N ASN A 169 16.22 -4.35 -12.34
CA ASN A 169 16.79 -3.71 -13.52
C ASN A 169 15.99 -4.04 -14.78
N LYS A 170 15.57 -5.30 -14.94
CA LYS A 170 14.75 -5.68 -16.10
C LYS A 170 13.39 -4.99 -16.12
N GLY A 171 12.76 -4.83 -14.96
CA GLY A 171 11.53 -4.06 -14.82
C GLY A 171 11.70 -2.59 -15.15
N MET A 172 12.80 -1.97 -14.67
CA MET A 172 13.12 -0.57 -14.97
C MET A 172 13.36 -0.34 -16.47
N GLU A 173 14.17 -1.19 -17.12
CA GLU A 173 14.39 -1.17 -18.57
C GLU A 173 13.06 -1.29 -19.34
N PHE A 174 12.16 -2.15 -18.89
CA PHE A 174 10.88 -2.32 -19.54
C PHE A 174 10.03 -1.05 -19.47
N ILE A 175 9.92 -0.43 -18.29
CA ILE A 175 9.13 0.79 -18.12
C ILE A 175 9.71 1.91 -19.01
N ASP A 176 11.04 2.05 -19.04
CA ASP A 176 11.73 3.03 -19.87
C ASP A 176 11.46 2.86 -21.37
N ASN A 177 11.46 1.63 -21.86
CA ASN A 177 11.26 1.35 -23.28
C ASN A 177 9.79 1.33 -23.71
N TYR A 178 8.87 0.96 -22.81
CA TYR A 178 7.45 0.77 -23.14
C TYR A 178 6.67 2.09 -23.10
N PHE A 179 6.99 2.99 -22.18
CA PHE A 179 6.28 4.25 -22.02
C PHE A 179 7.06 5.42 -22.60
N SER A 180 6.37 6.30 -23.32
CA SER A 180 6.95 7.47 -23.99
C SER A 180 6.80 8.77 -23.20
N CYS A 181 6.13 8.74 -22.04
CA CYS A 181 5.93 9.90 -21.17
C CYS A 181 7.13 10.12 -20.22
N PRO A 182 7.22 11.27 -19.54
CA PRO A 182 8.17 11.47 -18.45
C PRO A 182 8.07 10.37 -17.38
N ILE A 183 9.22 9.77 -17.03
CA ILE A 183 9.33 8.80 -15.94
C ILE A 183 10.11 9.43 -14.79
N HIS A 184 9.54 9.37 -13.59
CA HIS A 184 10.07 9.92 -12.35
C HIS A 184 10.33 8.79 -11.36
N CYS A 185 11.61 8.54 -11.06
CA CYS A 185 12.02 7.54 -10.08
C CYS A 185 12.39 8.23 -8.76
N CYS A 186 11.59 8.01 -7.72
CA CYS A 186 11.77 8.63 -6.42
C CYS A 186 12.49 7.67 -5.47
N TYR A 187 13.55 8.14 -4.82
CA TYR A 187 14.40 7.30 -3.96
C TYR A 187 14.84 8.02 -2.69
N SER A 188 15.08 7.26 -1.62
CA SER A 188 15.59 7.80 -0.36
C SER A 188 17.08 7.52 -0.13
N ASP A 189 17.58 6.38 -0.62
CA ASP A 189 18.96 5.93 -0.39
C ASP A 189 19.89 6.31 -1.55
N ASN A 190 20.99 6.99 -1.23
CA ASN A 190 21.98 7.45 -2.23
C ASN A 190 22.70 6.31 -2.98
N ASN A 191 22.64 5.09 -2.45
CA ASN A 191 23.29 3.92 -3.05
C ASN A 191 22.38 3.16 -4.02
N ILE A 192 21.23 3.73 -4.40
CA ILE A 192 20.42 3.21 -5.50
C ILE A 192 21.07 3.60 -6.84
N ALA A 193 21.19 2.63 -7.74
CA ALA A 193 21.71 2.82 -9.10
C ALA A 193 20.80 3.72 -9.92
N ARG A 194 21.39 4.55 -10.80
CA ARG A 194 20.68 5.62 -11.54
C ARG A 194 21.21 5.67 -12.96
N ASP A 195 21.15 4.51 -13.61
CA ASP A 195 21.97 4.21 -14.78
C ASP A 195 21.15 4.21 -16.09
N ILE A 196 19.86 4.56 -16.01
CA ILE A 196 18.95 4.68 -17.16
C ILE A 196 18.71 6.15 -17.47
N ASP A 197 19.27 6.64 -18.57
CA ASP A 197 19.36 8.08 -18.90
C ASP A 197 18.00 8.78 -19.04
N ASN A 198 16.98 8.07 -19.54
CA ASN A 198 15.65 8.63 -19.81
C ASN A 198 14.76 8.73 -18.54
N ILE A 199 15.21 8.17 -17.41
CA ILE A 199 14.50 8.22 -16.14
C ILE A 199 14.99 9.42 -15.31
N ASN A 200 14.05 10.23 -14.85
CA ASN A 200 14.35 11.36 -13.97
C ASN A 200 14.40 10.90 -12.51
N TYR A 201 15.60 10.89 -11.91
CA TYR A 201 15.79 10.43 -10.54
C TYR A 201 15.68 11.56 -9.51
N HIS A 202 14.76 11.42 -8.56
CA HIS A 202 14.46 12.41 -7.52
C HIS A 202 14.71 11.86 -6.12
N GLN A 203 15.68 12.45 -5.42
CA GLN A 203 15.93 12.05 -4.03
C GLN A 203 14.95 12.73 -3.08
N PHE A 204 14.30 11.95 -2.19
CA PHE A 204 13.49 12.44 -1.08
C PHE A 204 14.10 12.04 0.27
N THR A 205 14.11 12.97 1.21
CA THR A 205 14.59 12.73 2.59
C THR A 205 13.71 13.49 3.58
N GLY A 206 13.65 13.01 4.82
CA GLY A 206 12.85 13.62 5.88
C GLY A 206 11.89 12.61 6.53
N PRO A 207 11.07 13.06 7.49
CA PRO A 207 10.11 12.18 8.16
C PRO A 207 9.01 11.71 7.22
N HIS A 208 8.24 10.72 7.63
CA HIS A 208 6.97 10.37 6.98
C HIS A 208 6.07 11.63 6.87
N PRO A 209 5.51 11.96 5.69
CA PRO A 209 5.28 11.10 4.51
C PRO A 209 6.30 11.25 3.35
N SER A 210 7.59 11.48 3.62
CA SER A 210 8.61 11.66 2.57
C SER A 210 8.74 10.52 1.55
N GLY A 211 8.31 9.32 1.91
CA GLY A 211 8.32 8.13 1.06
C GLY A 211 7.01 7.83 0.33
N LEU A 212 5.98 8.67 0.46
CA LEU A 212 4.69 8.44 -0.21
C LEU A 212 4.67 9.03 -1.62
N THR A 213 4.01 8.32 -2.54
CA THR A 213 3.93 8.75 -3.94
C THR A 213 3.09 10.02 -4.14
N GLY A 214 2.06 10.25 -3.32
CA GLY A 214 1.32 11.52 -3.36
C GLY A 214 2.21 12.72 -3.01
N THR A 215 3.13 12.56 -2.05
CA THR A 215 4.16 13.58 -1.75
C THR A 215 5.10 13.77 -2.94
N HIS A 216 5.52 12.70 -3.61
CA HIS A 216 6.41 12.80 -4.77
C HIS A 216 5.75 13.55 -5.94
N ILE A 217 4.50 13.19 -6.25
CA ILE A 217 3.69 13.82 -7.30
C ILE A 217 3.54 15.31 -7.04
N ASN A 218 3.12 15.69 -5.83
CA ASN A 218 2.90 17.10 -5.48
C ASN A 218 4.16 17.97 -5.63
N TYR A 219 5.35 17.43 -5.37
CA TYR A 219 6.62 18.17 -5.48
C TYR A 219 7.22 18.20 -6.89
N ILE A 220 6.89 17.23 -7.74
CA ILE A 220 7.51 17.06 -9.06
C ILE A 220 6.57 17.50 -10.18
N GLN A 221 5.38 16.90 -10.23
CA GLN A 221 4.37 17.14 -11.26
C GLN A 221 2.98 16.83 -10.69
N PRO A 222 2.32 17.81 -10.02
CA PRO A 222 0.95 17.67 -9.53
C PRO A 222 -0.03 17.22 -10.61
N VAL A 223 -1.03 16.45 -10.22
CA VAL A 223 -2.02 15.87 -11.14
C VAL A 223 -3.32 16.67 -11.15
N SER A 224 -4.11 16.44 -12.20
CA SER A 224 -5.46 17.01 -12.34
C SER A 224 -6.37 15.96 -13.00
N LEU A 225 -7.60 16.36 -13.35
CA LEU A 225 -8.47 15.49 -14.16
C LEU A 225 -7.94 15.32 -15.60
N GLU A 226 -7.16 16.28 -16.09
CA GLU A 226 -6.58 16.30 -17.44
C GLU A 226 -5.15 15.77 -17.48
N ASN A 227 -4.38 15.90 -16.40
CA ASN A 227 -3.01 15.42 -16.26
C ASN A 227 -2.95 14.28 -15.25
N LYS A 228 -2.86 13.03 -15.73
CA LYS A 228 -2.91 11.81 -14.91
C LYS A 228 -1.53 11.17 -14.82
N ALA A 229 -1.09 10.90 -13.61
CA ALA A 229 0.09 10.08 -13.38
C ALA A 229 -0.28 8.60 -13.19
N TRP A 230 0.58 7.69 -13.62
CA TRP A 230 0.54 6.30 -13.18
C TRP A 230 1.65 6.05 -12.16
N THR A 231 1.37 5.23 -11.16
CA THR A 231 2.29 4.94 -10.06
C THR A 231 2.58 3.45 -9.97
N ILE A 232 3.81 3.09 -9.65
CA ILE A 232 4.24 1.72 -9.42
C ILE A 232 5.33 1.67 -8.33
N GLY A 233 5.28 0.67 -7.46
CA GLY A 233 6.26 0.47 -6.39
C GLY A 233 7.41 -0.45 -6.79
N TYR A 234 8.48 -0.42 -6.01
CA TYR A 234 9.71 -1.20 -6.27
C TYR A 234 9.48 -2.71 -6.37
N GLN A 235 8.58 -3.31 -5.57
CA GLN A 235 8.31 -4.76 -5.65
C GLN A 235 7.46 -5.14 -6.86
N GLU A 236 6.62 -4.22 -7.31
CA GLU A 236 5.86 -4.38 -8.55
C GLU A 236 6.80 -4.30 -9.77
N VAL A 237 7.78 -3.38 -9.75
CA VAL A 237 8.86 -3.34 -10.76
C VAL A 237 9.66 -4.64 -10.78
N ILE A 238 10.05 -5.17 -9.60
CA ILE A 238 10.69 -6.49 -9.50
C ILE A 238 9.80 -7.60 -10.09
N SER A 239 8.49 -7.55 -9.82
CA SER A 239 7.55 -8.54 -10.34
C SER A 239 7.44 -8.47 -11.86
N LEU A 240 7.39 -7.28 -12.45
CA LEU A 240 7.43 -7.07 -13.90
C LEU A 240 8.69 -7.65 -14.53
N GLY A 241 9.86 -7.34 -13.99
CA GLY A 241 11.11 -7.89 -14.51
C GLY A 241 11.20 -9.40 -14.35
N HIS A 242 10.70 -9.97 -13.25
CA HIS A 242 10.60 -11.41 -13.09
C HIS A 242 9.74 -12.06 -14.19
N LEU A 243 8.60 -11.46 -14.54
CA LEU A 243 7.74 -11.94 -15.64
C LEU A 243 8.49 -11.91 -16.98
N LEU A 244 9.22 -10.83 -17.26
CA LEU A 244 9.98 -10.68 -18.50
C LEU A 244 11.14 -11.67 -18.60
N ILE A 245 11.80 -11.99 -17.49
CA ILE A 245 12.91 -12.95 -17.45
C ILE A 245 12.40 -14.40 -17.55
N ASN A 246 11.34 -14.72 -16.80
CA ASN A 246 10.95 -16.13 -16.55
C ASN A 246 9.72 -16.57 -17.36
N GLY A 247 8.99 -15.63 -17.95
CA GLY A 247 7.72 -15.89 -18.64
C GLY A 247 6.59 -16.36 -17.72
N THR A 248 6.72 -16.20 -16.40
CA THR A 248 5.74 -16.60 -15.38
C THR A 248 5.61 -15.53 -14.30
N LEU A 249 4.47 -15.51 -13.60
CA LEU A 249 4.28 -14.58 -12.48
C LEU A 249 5.21 -14.91 -11.30
N LYS A 250 5.66 -13.85 -10.61
CA LYS A 250 6.43 -13.98 -9.36
C LYS A 250 5.46 -14.43 -8.26
N THR A 251 5.88 -15.40 -7.45
CA THR A 251 5.01 -15.98 -6.41
C THR A 251 5.31 -15.49 -5.01
N HIS A 252 6.46 -14.85 -4.81
CA HIS A 252 6.90 -14.41 -3.50
C HIS A 252 7.40 -12.96 -3.54
N LYS A 253 7.31 -12.28 -2.40
CA LYS A 253 7.80 -10.91 -2.22
C LYS A 253 8.47 -10.78 -0.84
N TYR A 254 9.37 -9.82 -0.68
CA TYR A 254 10.03 -9.59 0.59
C TYR A 254 9.23 -8.57 1.40
N ILE A 255 8.92 -8.85 2.65
CA ILE A 255 8.20 -7.89 3.51
C ILE A 255 8.91 -7.75 4.84
N SER A 256 8.75 -6.61 5.50
CA SER A 256 9.07 -6.53 6.92
C SER A 256 7.96 -7.15 7.77
N ILE A 257 8.33 -7.78 8.87
CA ILE A 257 7.42 -8.08 9.98
C ILE A 257 7.92 -7.31 11.20
N GLY A 258 7.07 -6.48 11.81
CA GLY A 258 7.49 -5.64 12.92
C GLY A 258 6.36 -5.20 13.83
N GLY A 259 6.74 -4.51 14.90
CA GLY A 259 5.84 -4.00 15.92
C GLY A 259 6.04 -4.68 17.28
N PRO A 260 5.51 -4.08 18.35
CA PRO A 260 5.72 -4.51 19.73
C PRO A 260 5.25 -5.94 20.03
N SER A 261 4.31 -6.48 19.24
CA SER A 261 3.81 -7.85 19.43
C SER A 261 4.54 -8.89 18.58
N VAL A 262 5.66 -8.53 17.93
CA VAL A 262 6.49 -9.45 17.16
C VAL A 262 7.72 -9.85 17.98
N SER A 263 7.91 -11.16 18.17
CA SER A 263 9.03 -11.70 18.97
C SER A 263 10.42 -11.42 18.39
N LYS A 264 10.57 -11.49 17.06
CA LYS A 264 11.81 -11.23 16.31
C LYS A 264 11.52 -10.43 15.02
N PRO A 265 11.34 -9.10 15.13
CA PRO A 265 11.11 -8.23 13.98
C PRO A 265 12.23 -8.35 12.94
N SER A 266 11.88 -8.62 11.68
CA SER A 266 12.87 -8.95 10.63
C SER A 266 12.29 -8.85 9.21
N LEU A 267 13.11 -9.17 8.20
CA LEU A 267 12.67 -9.33 6.82
C LEU A 267 12.26 -10.79 6.58
N LEU A 268 11.12 -10.98 5.91
CA LEU A 268 10.59 -12.28 5.50
C LEU A 268 10.48 -12.35 3.97
N ASN A 269 10.66 -13.55 3.41
CA ASN A 269 10.29 -13.84 2.02
C ASN A 269 8.98 -14.63 2.01
N VAL A 270 7.87 -14.00 1.61
CA VAL A 270 6.51 -14.55 1.79
C VAL A 270 5.81 -14.74 0.45
N GLN A 271 4.85 -15.66 0.41
CA GLN A 271 3.97 -15.85 -0.73
C GLN A 271 3.09 -14.61 -0.96
N ILE A 272 2.99 -14.12 -2.20
CA ILE A 272 2.06 -13.04 -2.57
C ILE A 272 0.63 -13.50 -2.33
N GLY A 273 -0.17 -12.67 -1.65
CA GLY A 273 -1.51 -13.04 -1.20
C GLY A 273 -1.52 -14.10 -0.09
N GLY A 274 -0.38 -14.45 0.51
CA GLY A 274 -0.33 -15.51 1.53
C GLY A 274 -1.22 -15.21 2.73
N ASN A 275 -1.79 -16.27 3.31
CA ASN A 275 -2.56 -16.18 4.54
C ASN A 275 -1.68 -15.65 5.68
N ILE A 276 -2.14 -14.61 6.36
CA ILE A 276 -1.32 -13.87 7.33
C ILE A 276 -1.14 -14.69 8.62
N ASP A 277 -2.15 -15.41 9.08
CA ASP A 277 -2.02 -16.30 10.25
C ASP A 277 -0.93 -17.36 10.00
N GLU A 278 -0.92 -17.98 8.82
CA GLU A 278 0.11 -18.95 8.42
C GLU A 278 1.51 -18.30 8.36
N ILE A 279 1.63 -17.08 7.82
CA ILE A 279 2.89 -16.34 7.73
C ILE A 279 3.43 -16.01 9.13
N THR A 280 2.53 -15.59 10.03
CA THR A 280 2.86 -15.05 11.36
C THR A 280 2.84 -16.09 12.48
N ALA A 281 2.47 -17.33 12.18
CA ALA A 281 2.44 -18.44 13.13
C ALA A 281 3.75 -18.57 13.93
N GLY A 282 3.63 -18.50 15.26
CA GLY A 282 4.76 -18.56 16.19
C GLY A 282 5.70 -17.35 16.19
N LYS A 283 5.38 -16.28 15.44
CA LYS A 283 6.18 -15.04 15.38
C LYS A 283 5.55 -13.90 16.17
N VAL A 284 4.23 -13.89 16.31
CA VAL A 284 3.44 -12.85 16.99
C VAL A 284 2.81 -13.37 18.28
N ASN A 285 2.53 -12.46 19.21
CA ASN A 285 1.75 -12.76 20.42
C ASN A 285 0.30 -13.15 20.06
N GLU A 286 -0.33 -14.01 20.87
CA GLU A 286 -1.68 -14.54 20.60
C GLU A 286 -2.76 -13.45 20.54
N ASP A 287 -2.69 -12.44 21.42
CA ASP A 287 -3.65 -11.33 21.50
C ASP A 287 -3.22 -10.11 20.66
N ALA A 288 -2.42 -10.32 19.62
CA ALA A 288 -1.95 -9.24 18.77
C ALA A 288 -2.99 -8.88 17.70
N ARG A 289 -3.21 -7.58 17.48
CA ARG A 289 -3.82 -7.11 16.24
C ARG A 289 -2.77 -7.17 15.14
N ILE A 290 -3.04 -7.97 14.12
CA ILE A 290 -2.17 -8.14 12.96
C ILE A 290 -2.74 -7.32 11.81
N ILE A 291 -1.87 -6.55 11.16
CA ILE A 291 -2.23 -5.61 10.11
C ILE A 291 -1.43 -5.97 8.86
N SER A 292 -2.14 -6.17 7.75
CA SER A 292 -1.51 -6.16 6.43
C SER A 292 -1.23 -4.71 6.05
N GLY A 293 0.03 -4.37 5.83
CA GLY A 293 0.45 -2.98 5.65
C GLY A 293 0.95 -2.33 6.94
N SER A 294 1.07 -1.02 6.92
CA SER A 294 1.59 -0.25 8.04
C SER A 294 0.55 -0.01 9.12
N VAL A 295 0.99 0.38 10.31
CA VAL A 295 0.08 0.82 11.38
C VAL A 295 -0.65 2.13 11.04
N LEU A 296 -0.24 2.84 9.98
CA LEU A 296 -0.86 4.08 9.51
C LEU A 296 -1.88 3.84 8.40
N ASN A 297 -1.55 2.96 7.47
CA ASN A 297 -2.38 2.59 6.33
C ASN A 297 -2.19 1.09 6.06
N GLY A 298 -3.29 0.35 6.19
CA GLY A 298 -3.34 -1.09 6.10
C GLY A 298 -4.71 -1.61 6.49
N HIS A 299 -4.92 -2.93 6.39
CA HIS A 299 -6.14 -3.59 6.85
C HIS A 299 -5.85 -4.61 7.93
N GLU A 300 -6.78 -4.73 8.87
CA GLU A 300 -6.73 -5.77 9.89
C GLU A 300 -6.88 -7.15 9.26
N SER A 301 -6.02 -8.05 9.69
CA SER A 301 -6.02 -9.44 9.28
C SER A 301 -7.09 -10.22 10.05
N GLU A 302 -8.35 -10.04 9.66
CA GLU A 302 -9.48 -10.70 10.31
C GLU A 302 -10.39 -11.41 9.30
N GLY A 303 -10.80 -12.65 9.65
CA GLY A 303 -11.78 -13.42 8.90
C GLY A 303 -11.42 -13.54 7.42
N VAL A 304 -12.26 -13.01 6.55
CA VAL A 304 -12.10 -13.11 5.09
C VAL A 304 -11.04 -12.15 4.51
N MET A 305 -10.51 -11.23 5.31
CA MET A 305 -9.44 -10.29 4.95
C MET A 305 -8.04 -10.74 5.42
N ASN A 306 -7.93 -11.97 5.93
CA ASN A 306 -6.71 -12.57 6.49
C ASN A 306 -5.67 -12.98 5.41
N TYR A 307 -5.37 -12.07 4.48
CA TYR A 307 -4.42 -12.26 3.40
C TYR A 307 -3.59 -11.00 3.20
N LEU A 308 -2.32 -11.20 2.84
CA LEU A 308 -1.41 -10.10 2.52
C LEU A 308 -1.87 -9.36 1.26
N GLY A 309 -2.17 -8.07 1.39
CA GLY A 309 -2.52 -7.23 0.25
C GLY A 309 -1.38 -7.13 -0.77
N LEU A 310 -1.73 -7.03 -2.05
CA LEU A 310 -0.79 -7.04 -3.17
C LEU A 310 0.29 -5.96 -3.03
N PHE A 311 -0.14 -4.75 -2.66
CA PHE A 311 0.71 -3.56 -2.55
C PHE A 311 1.32 -3.37 -1.15
N HIS A 312 0.97 -4.22 -0.18
CA HIS A 312 1.52 -4.13 1.17
C HIS A 312 2.92 -4.74 1.20
N ASN A 313 3.88 -3.98 1.73
CA ASN A 313 5.29 -4.36 1.84
C ASN A 313 5.72 -4.68 3.29
N GLN A 314 4.76 -4.73 4.21
CA GLN A 314 4.99 -5.06 5.61
C GLN A 314 3.77 -5.73 6.25
N ILE A 315 4.01 -6.48 7.33
CA ILE A 315 3.01 -6.90 8.31
C ILE A 315 3.36 -6.23 9.64
N SER A 316 2.39 -5.55 10.22
CA SER A 316 2.55 -4.89 11.53
C SER A 316 1.75 -5.63 12.59
N ALA A 317 2.33 -5.88 13.77
CA ALA A 317 1.61 -6.47 14.89
C ALA A 317 1.72 -5.61 16.15
N ILE A 318 0.57 -5.23 16.71
CA ILE A 318 0.44 -4.40 17.91
C ILE A 318 -0.44 -5.09 18.96
N PRO A 319 -0.33 -4.77 20.25
CA PRO A 319 -1.26 -5.27 21.26
C PRO A 319 -2.70 -4.90 20.93
N ASP A 320 -3.62 -5.88 20.97
CA ASP A 320 -5.06 -5.65 20.82
C ASP A 320 -5.74 -5.42 22.18
N GLU A 321 -5.11 -4.58 23.01
CA GLU A 321 -5.62 -4.27 24.34
C GLU A 321 -6.30 -2.90 24.36
N TYR A 322 -7.54 -2.87 24.83
CA TYR A 322 -8.20 -1.64 25.24
C TYR A 322 -7.80 -1.36 26.69
N ASN A 323 -6.99 -0.31 26.91
CA ASN A 323 -6.66 0.13 28.27
C ASN A 323 -7.91 0.76 28.92
N ASP A 324 -8.82 -0.09 29.40
CA ASP A 324 -10.00 0.31 30.18
C ASP A 324 -9.60 0.54 31.65
N ILE A 325 -8.68 1.49 31.85
CA ILE A 325 -8.21 1.87 33.18
C ILE A 325 -9.30 2.74 33.82
N PHE A 326 -9.79 2.36 35.00
CA PHE A 326 -10.70 3.20 35.79
C PHE A 326 -10.06 4.59 36.00
N LEU A 327 -10.74 5.65 35.54
CA LEU A 327 -10.24 7.03 35.50
C LEU A 327 -9.07 7.31 34.53
N ASN A 328 -9.03 6.66 33.35
CA ASN A 328 -7.98 6.89 32.34
C ASN A 328 -7.80 8.38 31.91
N TRP A 329 -8.85 9.20 31.99
CA TRP A 329 -8.78 10.65 31.73
C TRP A 329 -7.98 11.45 32.79
N LEU A 330 -7.78 10.89 33.98
CA LEU A 330 -6.93 11.45 35.06
C LEU A 330 -5.49 10.94 34.99
N MET A 331 -5.20 9.96 34.13
CA MET A 331 -3.87 9.38 34.04
C MET A 331 -2.90 10.39 33.41
N PRO A 332 -1.72 10.61 34.01
CA PRO A 332 -0.74 11.58 33.52
C PRO A 332 -0.15 11.27 32.13
N GLY A 333 -0.40 10.08 31.58
CA GLY A 333 -0.02 9.70 30.22
C GLY A 333 1.49 9.53 30.01
N THR A 334 2.25 9.06 31.00
CA THR A 334 3.72 8.94 30.92
C THR A 334 4.23 7.96 29.85
N LYS A 335 3.38 7.08 29.32
CA LYS A 335 3.69 6.10 28.27
C LYS A 335 2.86 6.27 26.98
N LEU A 336 2.07 7.34 26.87
CA LEU A 336 1.27 7.62 25.68
C LEU A 336 2.00 8.61 24.79
N HIS A 337 2.08 8.32 23.49
CA HIS A 337 2.60 9.28 22.52
C HIS A 337 1.49 10.24 22.09
N SER A 338 1.78 11.53 22.09
CA SER A 338 0.95 12.57 21.48
C SER A 338 1.86 13.57 20.81
N LYS A 339 1.48 14.01 19.60
CA LYS A 339 2.18 15.10 18.91
C LYS A 339 2.01 16.44 19.65
N LEU A 340 0.84 16.66 20.23
CA LEU A 340 0.59 17.82 21.09
C LEU A 340 1.15 17.53 22.50
N ASN A 341 1.78 18.52 23.14
CA ASN A 341 2.33 18.43 24.51
C ASN A 341 1.23 18.36 25.58
N VAL A 342 0.40 17.32 25.54
CA VAL A 342 -0.80 17.17 26.39
C VAL A 342 -0.58 16.09 27.47
N PHE A 343 0.44 15.24 27.33
CA PHE A 343 0.78 14.17 28.28
C PHE A 343 2.16 14.40 28.93
N LEU A 344 2.40 13.85 30.13
CA LEU A 344 3.69 13.98 30.81
C LEU A 344 4.87 13.35 30.04
N SER A 345 4.60 12.45 29.08
CA SER A 345 5.60 11.91 28.15
C SER A 345 6.27 13.00 27.29
N SER A 346 5.70 14.20 27.16
CA SER A 346 6.35 15.32 26.47
C SER A 346 7.51 15.95 27.26
N PHE A 347 7.63 15.68 28.57
CA PHE A 347 8.72 16.19 29.41
C PHE A 347 9.91 15.21 29.52
N ILE A 348 9.66 13.90 29.39
CA ILE A 348 10.67 12.84 29.35
C ILE A 348 10.24 11.88 28.23
N THR A 349 10.62 12.19 27.00
CA THR A 349 10.20 11.45 25.79
C THR A 349 10.96 10.11 25.70
N PRO A 350 10.28 8.95 25.83
CA PRO A 350 10.88 7.65 25.54
C PRO A 350 11.42 7.57 24.09
N GLU A 351 12.50 6.81 23.87
CA GLU A 351 13.03 6.57 22.51
C GLU A 351 12.05 5.80 21.62
N SER A 352 11.19 4.97 22.22
CA SER A 352 10.11 4.27 21.53
C SER A 352 8.92 4.02 22.45
N PHE A 353 7.75 3.81 21.83
CA PHE A 353 6.47 3.61 22.49
C PHE A 353 5.85 2.28 22.04
N ILE A 354 4.99 1.73 22.90
CA ILE A 354 4.11 0.61 22.58
C ILE A 354 2.73 1.21 22.26
N PHE A 355 2.34 1.13 21.01
CA PHE A 355 1.02 1.55 20.55
C PHE A 355 0.05 0.38 20.67
N ASN A 356 -1.22 0.66 20.94
CA ASN A 356 -2.31 -0.32 20.97
C ASN A 356 -3.50 0.22 20.17
N THR A 357 -4.62 -0.50 20.21
CA THR A 357 -5.81 -0.24 19.38
C THR A 357 -6.79 0.74 20.01
N ALA A 358 -6.47 1.26 21.20
CA ALA A 358 -7.31 2.20 21.92
C ALA A 358 -7.35 3.59 21.23
N THR A 359 -8.54 4.09 20.95
CA THR A 359 -8.77 5.42 20.33
C THR A 359 -8.41 6.58 21.25
N ASN A 360 -8.36 6.35 22.58
CA ASN A 360 -8.00 7.32 23.61
C ASN A 360 -8.74 8.66 23.44
N GLY A 361 -10.07 8.61 23.31
CA GLY A 361 -10.93 9.78 23.16
C GLY A 361 -12.27 9.46 22.50
N ALA A 362 -13.08 10.50 22.25
CA ALA A 362 -14.39 10.39 21.60
C ALA A 362 -14.51 11.33 20.39
N ASN A 363 -15.46 11.02 19.50
CA ASN A 363 -15.78 11.82 18.32
C ASN A 363 -16.24 13.24 18.72
N ARG A 364 -15.75 14.25 18.01
CA ARG A 364 -16.06 15.67 18.26
C ARG A 364 -15.94 16.50 16.99
N ALA A 365 -16.36 17.76 17.04
CA ALA A 365 -16.17 18.70 15.93
C ALA A 365 -14.68 18.89 15.60
N ILE A 366 -14.35 19.18 14.34
CA ILE A 366 -12.97 19.48 13.92
C ILE A 366 -12.49 20.73 14.65
N VAL A 367 -11.37 20.60 15.35
CA VAL A 367 -10.70 21.72 16.01
C VAL A 367 -9.50 22.11 15.14
N PRO A 368 -9.37 23.39 14.74
CA PRO A 368 -8.20 23.84 14.01
C PRO A 368 -7.00 23.83 14.96
N VAL A 369 -6.21 22.75 14.91
CA VAL A 369 -5.00 22.59 15.71
C VAL A 369 -3.77 22.64 14.80
N ASN A 370 -2.71 23.32 15.26
CA ASN A 370 -1.46 23.47 14.51
C ASN A 370 -0.78 22.15 14.14
N SER A 371 -1.11 21.04 14.84
CA SER A 371 -0.51 19.72 14.60
C SER A 371 -0.70 19.21 13.17
N TYR A 372 -1.78 19.62 12.50
CA TYR A 372 -2.06 19.28 11.10
C TYR A 372 -1.05 19.94 10.15
N ASP A 373 -0.81 21.24 10.31
CA ASP A 373 0.12 22.00 9.45
C ASP A 373 1.57 21.55 9.60
N GLU A 374 1.90 20.95 10.74
CA GLU A 374 3.23 20.40 11.03
C GLU A 374 3.44 18.98 10.46
N ILE A 375 2.39 18.23 10.13
CA ILE A 375 2.52 16.89 9.49
C ILE A 375 2.36 16.92 7.98
N MET A 376 1.70 17.93 7.40
CA MET A 376 1.43 17.99 5.97
C MET A 376 2.56 18.75 5.25
N PRO A 377 3.39 18.10 4.41
CA PRO A 377 4.46 18.79 3.71
C PRO A 377 4.00 19.58 2.49
N MET A 378 2.83 19.24 1.95
CA MET A 378 2.24 19.88 0.77
C MET A 378 1.75 21.30 1.10
N ASP A 379 1.72 22.17 0.08
CA ASP A 379 1.24 23.55 0.21
C ASP A 379 -0.30 23.61 0.19
N ILE A 380 -0.91 23.08 1.24
CA ILE A 380 -2.37 22.97 1.40
C ILE A 380 -2.78 23.67 2.69
N LEU A 381 -3.91 24.39 2.64
CA LEU A 381 -4.57 24.91 3.83
C LEU A 381 -5.25 23.75 4.60
N VAL A 382 -4.46 23.01 5.38
CA VAL A 382 -4.86 21.69 5.92
C VAL A 382 -6.16 21.75 6.73
N PRO A 383 -6.37 22.67 7.69
CA PRO A 383 -7.62 22.68 8.45
C PRO A 383 -8.86 22.93 7.59
N GLN A 384 -8.75 23.80 6.58
CA GLN A 384 -9.81 24.11 5.62
C GLN A 384 -10.09 22.91 4.72
N PHE A 385 -9.04 22.27 4.23
CA PHE A 385 -9.11 21.08 3.39
C PHE A 385 -9.80 19.92 4.13
N LEU A 386 -9.32 19.59 5.34
CA LEU A 386 -9.92 18.53 6.16
C LEU A 386 -11.38 18.81 6.51
N LYS A 387 -11.76 20.08 6.69
CA LYS A 387 -13.17 20.47 6.90
C LYS A 387 -14.00 20.27 5.64
N ALA A 388 -13.50 20.71 4.48
CA ALA A 388 -14.16 20.54 3.18
C ALA A 388 -14.40 19.06 2.88
N LEU A 389 -13.41 18.20 3.15
CA LEU A 389 -13.53 16.75 3.00
C LEU A 389 -14.69 16.18 3.83
N VAL A 390 -14.76 16.53 5.12
CA VAL A 390 -15.76 15.98 6.06
C VAL A 390 -17.19 16.39 5.70
N ILE A 391 -17.39 17.61 5.18
CA ILE A 391 -18.71 18.06 4.71
C ILE A 391 -18.98 17.69 3.25
N ALA A 392 -18.05 16.99 2.60
CA ALA A 392 -18.08 16.62 1.18
C ALA A 392 -18.27 17.83 0.24
N ASP A 393 -17.63 18.96 0.55
CA ASP A 393 -17.52 20.11 -0.35
C ASP A 393 -16.44 19.79 -1.40
N ILE A 394 -16.87 19.17 -2.49
CA ILE A 394 -15.99 18.64 -3.54
C ILE A 394 -15.22 19.74 -4.25
N GLU A 395 -15.90 20.83 -4.63
CA GLU A 395 -15.29 21.97 -5.33
C GLU A 395 -14.14 22.56 -4.50
N THR A 396 -14.41 22.89 -3.23
CA THR A 396 -13.38 23.43 -2.34
C THR A 396 -12.27 22.41 -2.08
N SER A 397 -12.59 21.11 -1.98
CA SER A 397 -11.59 20.07 -1.76
C SER A 397 -10.64 19.94 -2.96
N VAL A 398 -11.17 19.99 -4.19
CA VAL A 398 -10.36 19.97 -5.43
C VAL A 398 -9.47 21.20 -5.50
N ASP A 399 -10.01 22.40 -5.24
CA ASP A 399 -9.24 23.66 -5.23
C ASP A 399 -8.09 23.64 -4.20
N LEU A 400 -8.25 22.88 -3.11
CA LEU A 400 -7.26 22.69 -2.06
C LEU A 400 -6.31 21.50 -2.31
N GLY A 401 -6.34 20.89 -3.50
CA GLY A 401 -5.35 19.88 -3.91
C GLY A 401 -5.74 18.41 -3.65
N MET A 402 -7.04 18.10 -3.47
CA MET A 402 -7.49 16.72 -3.22
C MET A 402 -7.01 15.69 -4.25
N LEU A 403 -6.86 16.08 -5.52
CA LEU A 403 -6.59 15.16 -6.62
C LEU A 403 -5.18 14.54 -6.57
N ASP A 404 -4.23 15.18 -5.88
CA ASP A 404 -2.90 14.62 -5.66
C ASP A 404 -2.89 13.50 -4.61
N LEU A 405 -3.93 13.42 -3.79
CA LEU A 405 -3.94 12.69 -2.53
C LEU A 405 -4.85 11.47 -2.57
N ILE A 406 -4.50 10.48 -1.75
CA ILE A 406 -5.35 9.31 -1.46
C ILE A 406 -5.37 9.02 0.05
N ASP A 407 -5.85 7.85 0.44
CA ASP A 407 -5.98 7.45 1.84
C ASP A 407 -4.65 7.45 2.62
N GLU A 408 -3.57 6.93 2.04
CA GLU A 408 -2.26 6.89 2.71
C GLU A 408 -1.70 8.30 2.99
N ASP A 409 -1.95 9.27 2.09
CA ASP A 409 -1.45 10.64 2.23
C ASP A 409 -2.11 11.38 3.41
N LEU A 410 -3.32 10.96 3.81
CA LEU A 410 -4.05 11.51 4.95
C LEU A 410 -3.97 10.65 6.22
N ALA A 411 -3.23 9.54 6.20
CA ALA A 411 -3.09 8.66 7.36
C ALA A 411 -2.52 9.39 8.59
N LEU A 412 -1.50 10.24 8.39
CA LEU A 412 -0.98 11.08 9.47
C LEU A 412 -1.98 12.13 9.97
N CYS A 413 -2.81 12.70 9.09
CA CYS A 413 -3.88 13.60 9.48
C CYS A 413 -4.86 12.88 10.41
N SER A 414 -5.27 11.65 10.06
CA SER A 414 -6.14 10.81 10.89
C SER A 414 -5.50 10.52 12.24
N TYR A 415 -4.22 10.14 12.26
CA TYR A 415 -3.48 9.82 13.47
C TYR A 415 -3.40 11.00 14.46
N VAL A 416 -3.07 12.20 13.98
CA VAL A 416 -2.96 13.38 14.87
C VAL A 416 -4.32 14.04 15.16
N CYS A 417 -5.41 13.56 14.55
CA CYS A 417 -6.73 14.17 14.65
C CYS A 417 -7.28 14.05 16.08
N PRO A 418 -7.47 15.16 16.83
CA PRO A 418 -8.14 15.10 18.12
C PRO A 418 -9.58 14.62 17.99
N SER A 419 -10.21 14.88 16.83
CA SER A 419 -11.62 14.59 16.55
C SER A 419 -11.90 13.17 16.06
N LYS A 420 -10.85 12.35 15.85
CA LYS A 420 -10.94 10.92 15.48
C LYS A 420 -11.64 10.65 14.14
N TYR A 421 -11.58 11.61 13.21
CA TYR A 421 -11.97 11.37 11.82
C TYR A 421 -10.94 10.46 11.13
N ASP A 422 -11.45 9.48 10.40
CA ASP A 422 -10.68 8.74 9.41
C ASP A 422 -10.71 9.49 8.08
N TYR A 423 -9.75 10.40 7.91
CA TYR A 423 -9.64 11.19 6.70
C TYR A 423 -9.28 10.36 5.47
N GLY A 424 -8.66 9.19 5.64
CA GLY A 424 -8.31 8.29 4.54
C GLY A 424 -9.55 7.70 3.88
N SER A 425 -10.47 7.16 4.69
CA SER A 425 -11.77 6.70 4.19
C SER A 425 -12.61 7.84 3.58
N ILE A 426 -12.57 9.03 4.19
CA ILE A 426 -13.34 10.19 3.71
C ILE A 426 -12.85 10.67 2.34
N ILE A 427 -11.54 10.81 2.13
CA ILE A 427 -11.01 11.26 0.83
C ILE A 427 -11.34 10.25 -0.26
N MET A 428 -11.18 8.95 0.00
CA MET A 428 -11.53 7.92 -0.99
C MET A 428 -13.02 7.95 -1.35
N SER A 429 -13.91 8.18 -0.37
CA SER A 429 -15.34 8.34 -0.66
C SER A 429 -15.63 9.56 -1.53
N ASN A 430 -14.92 10.68 -1.33
CA ASN A 430 -15.10 11.90 -2.13
C ASN A 430 -14.53 11.75 -3.55
N LEU A 431 -13.35 11.13 -3.68
CA LEU A 431 -12.75 10.79 -4.97
C LEU A 431 -13.64 9.83 -5.78
N ASP A 432 -14.27 8.85 -5.11
CA ASP A 432 -15.22 7.93 -5.75
C ASP A 432 -16.46 8.65 -6.29
N LYS A 433 -16.95 9.68 -5.60
CA LYS A 433 -18.08 10.50 -6.09
C LYS A 433 -17.69 11.24 -7.36
N ILE A 434 -16.55 11.93 -7.36
CA ILE A 434 -16.04 12.61 -8.58
C ILE A 434 -15.93 11.61 -9.71
N TYR A 435 -15.26 10.48 -9.47
CA TYR A 435 -15.05 9.47 -10.50
C TYR A 435 -16.34 8.92 -11.09
N SER A 436 -17.41 8.82 -10.29
CA SER A 436 -18.72 8.35 -10.76
C SER A 436 -19.49 9.36 -11.62
N GLU A 437 -19.08 10.62 -11.60
CA GLU A 437 -19.68 11.72 -12.38
C GLU A 437 -18.92 12.01 -13.69
N LEU A 438 -17.69 11.50 -13.83
CA LEU A 438 -16.93 11.46 -15.09
C LEU A 438 -17.50 10.41 -16.05
#